data_AF-A0A2N9JF94-F1
#
_entry.id   AF-A0A2N9JF94-F1
#
_cell.length_a   1.000
_cell.length_b   1.000
_cell.length_c   1.000
_cell.angle_alpha   90.00
_cell.angle_beta   90.00
_cell.angle_gamma   90.00
#
_symmetry.space_group_name_H-M   'P 1'
#
loop_
_entity.id
_entity.type
_entity.pdbx_description
1 polymer ?
#
loop_
_entity_poly.entity_id
_entity_poly.type
_entity_poly.pdbx_seq_one_letter_code
_entity_poly.pdbx_strand_id
1 'polypeptide(L)' 'MTSSAPEQPPVTGHRAIDEALIALDLSGPVGEHAERVQAVHTVLQQVLNPASEQR' A
#
# COMPACT_ATOMS: atom_id res chain seq x y z
N MET A 1 6.22 8.43 27.22
CA MET A 1 5.29 8.64 26.10
C MET A 1 6.04 8.25 24.84
N THR A 2 5.76 7.08 24.26
CA THR A 2 6.45 6.65 23.04
C THR A 2 5.91 7.48 21.88
N SER A 3 6.80 8.16 21.19
CA SER A 3 6.49 9.04 20.07
C SER A 3 6.13 8.15 18.88
N SER A 4 4.84 7.98 18.59
CA SER A 4 4.36 7.39 17.34
C SER A 4 4.60 8.38 16.20
N ALA A 5 5.88 8.61 15.84
CA ALA A 5 6.16 9.20 14.55
C ALA A 5 5.55 8.26 13.50
N PRO A 6 4.80 8.75 12.51
CA PRO A 6 4.36 7.91 11.41
C PRO A 6 5.63 7.41 10.75
N GLU A 7 5.97 6.14 10.98
CA GLU A 7 7.07 5.48 10.30
C GLU A 7 6.73 5.55 8.82
N GLN A 8 7.41 6.44 8.09
CA GLN A 8 7.23 6.54 6.65
C GLN A 8 7.43 5.13 6.09
N PRO A 9 6.52 4.67 5.20
CA PRO A 9 6.62 3.34 4.66
C PRO A 9 8.00 3.14 4.02
N PRO A 10 8.60 1.95 4.19
CA PRO A 10 9.90 1.66 3.61
C PRO A 10 9.85 1.86 2.10
N VAL A 11 10.83 2.59 1.56
CA VAL A 11 10.94 2.83 0.12
C VAL A 11 11.32 1.52 -0.55
N THR A 12 10.47 1.06 -1.45
CA THR A 12 10.60 -0.22 -2.18
C THR A 12 11.39 -0.06 -3.49
N GLY A 13 11.66 1.18 -3.91
CA GLY A 13 12.36 1.51 -5.15
C GLY A 13 11.47 1.37 -6.40
N HIS A 14 10.20 1.01 -6.22
CA HIS A 14 9.21 0.91 -7.28
C HIS A 14 8.20 2.04 -7.13
N ARG A 15 8.27 3.02 -8.04
CA ARG A 15 7.46 4.24 -7.97
C ARG A 15 5.97 3.99 -7.72
N ALA A 16 5.37 3.03 -8.43
CA ALA A 16 3.94 2.72 -8.28
C ALA A 16 3.61 2.13 -6.89
N ILE A 17 4.49 1.30 -6.34
CA ILE A 17 4.32 0.72 -5.00
C ILE A 17 4.52 1.80 -3.94
N ASP A 18 5.55 2.63 -4.08
CA ASP A 18 5.85 3.70 -3.15
C ASP A 18 4.71 4.74 -3.12
N GLU A 19 4.17 5.14 -4.26
CA GLU A 19 3.01 6.04 -4.35
C GLU A 19 1.76 5.42 -3.69
N ALA A 20 1.49 4.13 -3.91
CA ALA A 20 0.36 3.43 -3.31
C ALA A 20 0.49 3.31 -1.78
N LEU A 21 1.69 3.02 -1.27
CA LEU A 21 1.97 2.94 0.16
C LEU A 21 1.91 4.31 0.84
N ILE A 22 2.38 5.37 0.17
CA ILE A 22 2.27 6.76 0.68
C ILE A 22 0.80 7.19 0.73
N ALA A 23 -0.01 6.79 -0.26
CA ALA A 23 -1.43 7.10 -0.30
C ALA A 23 -2.26 6.26 0.70
N LEU A 24 -1.69 5.20 1.28
CA LEU A 24 -2.37 4.35 2.25
C LEU A 24 -2.50 5.05 3.59
N ASP A 25 -3.59 5.79 3.75
CA ASP A 25 -4.00 6.33 5.04
C ASP A 25 -4.88 5.33 5.80
N LEU A 26 -4.43 4.89 6.98
CA LEU A 26 -5.19 4.04 7.90
C LEU A 26 -5.65 4.80 9.16
N SER A 27 -5.57 6.13 9.15
CA SER A 27 -5.97 6.97 10.29
C SER A 27 -7.49 7.04 10.50
N GLY A 28 -8.28 6.54 9.53
CA GLY A 28 -9.74 6.50 9.55
C GLY A 28 -10.35 5.29 10.27
N PRO A 29 -11.68 5.11 10.21
CA PRO A 29 -12.37 3.97 10.80
C PRO A 29 -11.89 2.63 10.23
N VAL A 30 -11.72 1.63 11.10
CA VAL A 30 -11.25 0.29 10.71
C VAL A 30 -12.12 -0.35 9.62
N GLY A 31 -13.42 -0.04 9.60
CA GLY A 31 -14.33 -0.51 8.55
C GLY A 31 -13.95 -0.09 7.13
N GLU A 32 -13.25 1.03 6.97
CA GLU A 32 -12.80 1.56 5.67
C GLU A 32 -11.40 1.05 5.29
N HIS A 33 -10.67 0.45 6.23
CA HIS A 33 -9.29 -0.03 5.98
C HIS A 33 -9.26 -1.14 4.94
N ALA A 34 -10.29 -1.99 4.90
CA ALA A 34 -10.37 -3.10 3.97
C ALA A 34 -10.25 -2.64 2.51
N GLU A 35 -11.01 -1.60 2.12
CA GLU A 35 -10.99 -1.07 0.76
C GLU A 35 -9.64 -0.43 0.43
N ARG A 36 -9.07 0.33 1.38
CA ARG A 36 -7.77 1.00 1.19
C ARG A 36 -6.63 -0.01 1.06
N VAL A 37 -6.64 -1.07 1.87
CA VAL A 37 -5.66 -2.17 1.80
C VAL A 37 -5.82 -2.97 0.50
N GLN A 38 -7.06 -3.23 0.07
CA GLN A 38 -7.34 -3.94 -1.20
C GLN A 38 -6.77 -3.17 -2.40
N ALA A 39 -6.89 -1.84 -2.41
CA ALA A 39 -6.34 -1.00 -3.47
C ALA A 39 -4.81 -1.13 -3.58
N VAL A 40 -4.10 -1.01 -2.46
CA VAL A 40 -2.64 -1.17 -2.42
C VAL A 40 -2.22 -2.59 -2.82
N HIS A 41 -2.94 -3.60 -2.34
CA HIS A 41 -2.68 -4.99 -2.69
C HIS A 41 -2.80 -5.24 -4.20
N THR A 42 -3.75 -4.58 -4.88
CA THR A 42 -3.92 -4.69 -6.33
C THR A 42 -2.70 -4.13 -7.08
N VAL A 43 -2.18 -2.97 -6.65
CA VAL A 43 -0.96 -2.38 -7.22
C VAL A 43 0.24 -3.29 -6.99
N LEU A 44 0.37 -3.86 -5.79
CA LEU A 44 1.42 -4.83 -5.48
C LEU A 44 1.33 -6.06 -6.39
N GLN A 45 0.14 -6.61 -6.62
CA GLN A 45 -0.03 -7.76 -7.51
C GLN A 45 0.33 -7.44 -8.96
N GLN A 46 -0.06 -6.27 -9.47
CA GLN A 46 0.27 -5.85 -10.84
C GLN A 46 1.79 -5.68 -11.04
N VAL A 47 2.46 -5.06 -10.07
CA VAL A 47 3.90 -4.80 -10.17
C VAL A 47 4.74 -6.06 -9.92
N LEU A 48 4.37 -6.87 -8.93
CA LEU A 48 5.14 -8.05 -8.52
C LEU A 48 4.82 -9.30 -9.33
N ASN A 49 3.66 -9.34 -10.00
CA ASN A 49 3.20 -10.50 -10.76
C ASN A 49 2.60 -10.11 -12.13
N PRO A 50 3.40 -9.51 -13.03
CA PRO A 50 2.94 -9.06 -14.35
C PRO A 50 2.50 -10.20 -15.27
N ALA A 51 2.86 -11.46 -14.96
CA ALA A 51 2.55 -12.63 -15.77
C ALA A 51 1.13 -13.21 -15.53
N SER A 52 0.42 -12.76 -14.50
CA SER A 52 -0.92 -13.30 -14.18
C SER A 52 -2.04 -12.77 -15.08
N GLU A 53 -1.78 -11.72 -15.87
CA GLU A 53 -2.72 -11.24 -16.91
C GLU A 53 -2.55 -11.96 -18.28
N GLN A 54 -1.60 -12.89 -18.40
CA GLN A 54 -1.31 -13.62 -19.66
C GLN A 54 -1.82 -15.07 -19.69
N ARG A 55 -2.72 -15.46 -18.79
CA ARG A 55 -3.25 -16.84 -18.70
C ARG A 55 -4.75 -16.93 -18.96
#